data_AF-A0A7R9L7T7-F1
#
_entry.id   AF-A0A7R9L7T7-F1
#
_cell.length_a   1.000
_cell.length_b   1.000
_cell.length_c   1.000
_cell.angle_alpha   90.00
_cell.angle_beta   90.00
_cell.angle_gamma   90.00
#
_symmetry.space_group_name_H-M   'P 1'
#
loop_
_entity.id
_entity.type
_entity.pdbx_description
1 polymer ?
#
loop_
_entity_poly.entity_id
_entity_poly.type
_entity_poly.pdbx_seq_one_letter_code
_entity_poly.pdbx_strand_id
1 'polypeptide(L)'
;MGMIVMKQGQALVLEAIQPVKYTPLQQWINRGVNKAYVVKRYQPQLTAEQQHKLVKQAETYLNKPYDIEVLKHLCDNAMDSIFHCKKL
;
A
#
# COMPACT_ATOMS: atom_id res chain seq x y z
N MET A 1 3.12 2.38 0.37
CA MET A 1 3.08 1.67 1.68
C MET A 1 1.90 0.72 1.70
N GLY A 2 1.89 -0.29 2.57
CA GLY A 2 0.82 -1.28 2.63
C GLY A 2 0.84 -2.12 3.90
N MET A 3 -0.15 -2.98 4.04
CA MET A 3 -0.36 -3.83 5.21
C MET A 3 -0.11 -5.29 4.85
N ILE A 4 0.72 -5.99 5.64
CA ILE A 4 1.01 -7.41 5.41
C ILE A 4 -0.15 -8.26 5.94
N VAL A 5 -0.64 -9.18 5.11
CA VAL A 5 -1.73 -10.12 5.40
C VAL A 5 -1.29 -11.53 5.03
N MET A 6 -1.53 -12.49 5.92
CA MET A 6 -1.33 -13.91 5.64
C MET A 6 -2.62 -14.52 5.10
N LYS A 7 -2.60 -15.06 3.88
CA LYS A 7 -3.73 -15.77 3.27
C LYS A 7 -3.26 -17.08 2.66
N GLN A 8 -3.91 -18.19 3.02
CA GLN A 8 -3.61 -19.52 2.47
C GLN A 8 -2.10 -19.87 2.51
N GLY A 9 -1.42 -19.47 3.60
CA GLY A 9 0.03 -19.68 3.78
C GLY A 9 0.93 -18.70 3.03
N GLN A 10 0.38 -17.76 2.27
CA GLN A 10 1.14 -16.76 1.52
C GLN A 10 1.12 -15.40 2.21
N ALA A 11 2.27 -14.71 2.18
CA ALA A 11 2.40 -13.33 2.62
C ALA A 11 2.05 -12.37 1.47
N LEU A 12 0.98 -11.62 1.64
CA LEU A 12 0.49 -10.61 0.70
C LEU A 12 0.59 -9.23 1.34
N VAL A 13 0.70 -8.21 0.51
CA VAL A 13 0.58 -6.80 0.90
C VAL A 13 -0.72 -6.26 0.33
N LEU A 14 -1.62 -5.83 1.20
CA LEU A 14 -2.77 -5.02 0.82
C LEU A 14 -2.31 -3.56 0.69
N GLU A 15 -2.39 -3.00 -0.51
CA GLU A 15 -1.87 -1.67 -0.83
C GLU A 15 -2.82 -0.88 -1.73
N ALA A 16 -2.76 0.44 -1.62
CA ALA A 16 -3.45 1.37 -2.50
C ALA A 16 -2.45 1.90 -3.53
N ILE A 17 -2.40 1.31 -4.74
CA ILE A 17 -1.48 1.73 -5.82
C ILE A 17 -2.19 1.91 -7.17
N GLN A 18 -3.50 2.15 -7.13
CA GLN A 18 -4.42 2.20 -8.28
C GLN A 18 -4.64 0.83 -8.95
N PRO A 19 -5.73 0.12 -8.63
CA PRO A 19 -6.63 0.31 -7.48
C PRO A 19 -6.02 -0.27 -6.18
N VAL A 20 -6.79 -0.25 -5.10
CA VAL A 20 -6.49 -1.02 -3.88
C VAL A 20 -6.54 -2.52 -4.18
N LYS A 21 -5.46 -3.23 -3.88
CA LYS A 21 -5.33 -4.66 -4.21
C LYS A 21 -4.35 -5.39 -3.30
N TYR A 22 -4.38 -6.72 -3.40
CA TYR A 22 -3.35 -7.60 -2.86
C TYR A 22 -2.20 -7.75 -3.87
N THR A 23 -0.97 -7.67 -3.36
CA THR A 23 0.27 -7.93 -4.11
C THR A 23 1.12 -8.93 -3.32
N PRO A 24 1.66 -9.99 -3.94
CA PRO A 24 2.63 -10.86 -3.27
C PRO A 24 3.78 -10.08 -2.63
N LEU A 25 4.17 -10.40 -1.39
CA LEU A 25 5.19 -9.65 -0.66
C LEU A 25 6.50 -9.52 -1.45
N GLN A 26 6.93 -10.60 -2.12
CA GLN A 26 8.14 -10.56 -2.94
C GLN A 26 8.02 -9.59 -4.12
N GLN A 27 6.86 -9.57 -4.80
CA GLN A 27 6.60 -8.62 -5.87
C GLN A 27 6.55 -7.19 -5.34
N TRP A 28 5.98 -6.98 -4.15
CA TRP A 28 5.94 -5.68 -3.49
C TRP A 28 7.35 -5.14 -3.20
N ILE A 29 8.21 -5.97 -2.59
CA ILE A 29 9.61 -5.65 -2.29
C ILE A 29 10.41 -5.33 -3.55
N ASN A 30 10.23 -6.12 -4.61
CA ASN A 30 10.97 -5.95 -5.88
C ASN A 30 10.70 -4.61 -6.58
N ARG A 31 9.58 -3.94 -6.29
CA ARG A 31 9.30 -2.59 -6.83
C ARG A 31 9.93 -1.46 -6.01
N GLY A 32 10.35 -1.74 -4.77
CA GLY A 32 11.01 -0.76 -3.93
C GLY A 32 12.39 -0.39 -4.46
N VAL A 33 12.78 0.88 -4.30
CA VAL A 33 14.14 1.34 -4.63
C VAL A 33 15.14 0.52 -3.82
N ASN A 34 16.11 -0.07 -4.50
CA ASN A 34 17.10 -0.98 -3.91
C ASN A 34 16.51 -2.16 -3.12
N LYS A 35 15.22 -2.49 -3.35
CA LYS A 35 14.47 -3.48 -2.58
C LYS A 35 14.47 -3.23 -1.07
N ALA A 36 14.75 -1.99 -0.64
CA ALA A 36 14.79 -1.62 0.77
C ALA A 36 13.37 -1.46 1.32
N TYR A 37 13.13 -1.99 2.52
CA TYR A 37 11.84 -1.86 3.20
C TYR A 37 12.01 -1.90 4.72
N VAL A 38 11.01 -1.37 5.43
CA VAL A 38 10.92 -1.40 6.90
C VAL A 38 9.56 -1.97 7.27
N VAL A 39 9.54 -2.87 8.24
CA VAL A 39 8.30 -3.41 8.82
C VAL A 39 8.10 -2.81 10.19
N LYS A 40 6.91 -2.24 10.42
CA LYS A 40 6.48 -1.77 11.74
C LYS A 40 5.33 -2.63 12.23
N ARG A 41 5.28 -2.88 13.53
CA ARG A 41 4.22 -3.64 14.19
C ARG A 41 3.73 -2.87 15.41
N TYR A 42 2.42 -2.75 15.54
CA TYR A 42 1.80 -2.16 16.72
C TYR A 42 2.18 -2.97 17.98
N GLN A 43 2.42 -2.27 19.08
CA GLN A 43 2.59 -2.88 20.40
C GLN A 43 1.55 -2.28 21.36
N PRO A 44 0.83 -3.11 22.15
CA PRO A 44 0.97 -4.57 22.31
C PRO A 44 0.52 -5.39 21.09
N GLN A 45 0.84 -6.69 21.06
CA GLN A 45 0.43 -7.58 19.96
C GLN A 45 -1.10 -7.64 19.81
N LEU A 46 -1.57 -7.56 18.57
CA LEU A 46 -2.98 -7.72 18.25
C LEU A 46 -3.41 -9.19 18.39
N THR A 47 -4.57 -9.44 18.97
CA THR A 47 -5.19 -10.78 19.00
C THR A 47 -5.57 -11.22 17.59
N ALA A 48 -5.78 -12.53 17.38
CA ALA A 48 -6.22 -13.06 16.08
C ALA A 48 -7.56 -12.42 15.63
N GLU A 49 -8.48 -12.17 16.56
CA GLU A 49 -9.76 -11.51 16.27
C GLU A 49 -9.55 -10.05 15.81
N GLN A 50 -8.67 -9.30 16.47
CA GLN A 50 -8.33 -7.93 16.08
C GLN A 50 -7.66 -7.89 14.70
N GLN A 51 -6.75 -8.83 14.42
CA GLN A 51 -6.12 -8.97 13.10
C GLN A 51 -7.18 -9.25 12.03
N HIS A 52 -8.11 -10.18 12.29
CA HIS A 52 -9.18 -10.50 11.35
C HIS A 52 -10.12 -9.31 11.10
N LYS A 53 -10.53 -8.58 12.16
CA LYS A 53 -11.34 -7.35 12.03
C LYS A 53 -10.63 -6.30 11.18
N LEU A 54 -9.33 -6.10 11.40
CA LEU A 54 -8.52 -5.14 10.67
C LEU A 54 -8.36 -5.52 9.19
N VAL A 55 -8.13 -6.80 8.88
CA VAL A 55 -8.13 -7.30 7.50
C VAL A 55 -9.50 -7.10 6.85
N LYS A 56 -10.58 -7.52 7.50
CA LYS A 56 -11.95 -7.38 6.99
C LYS A 56 -12.31 -5.93 6.69
N GLN A 57 -11.94 -5.01 7.58
CA GLN A 57 -12.16 -3.58 7.37
C GLN A 57 -11.37 -3.07 6.17
N ALA A 58 -10.09 -3.44 6.05
CA ALA A 58 -9.26 -3.00 4.93
C ALA A 58 -9.75 -3.56 3.58
N GLU A 59 -10.34 -4.77 3.57
CA GLU A 59 -10.93 -5.38 2.36
C GLU A 59 -12.13 -4.62 1.81
N THR A 60 -12.85 -3.84 2.64
CA THR A 60 -13.93 -2.97 2.15
C THR A 60 -13.47 -1.90 1.16
N TYR A 61 -12.15 -1.67 1.08
CA TYR A 61 -11.53 -0.73 0.14
C TYR A 61 -11.01 -1.40 -1.13
N LEU A 62 -11.10 -2.72 -1.27
CA LEU A 62 -10.61 -3.41 -2.47
C LEU A 62 -11.26 -2.84 -3.74
N ASN A 63 -10.45 -2.75 -4.80
CA ASN A 63 -10.82 -2.19 -6.11
C ASN A 63 -11.18 -0.70 -6.12
N LYS A 64 -11.15 -0.01 -4.96
CA LYS A 64 -11.31 1.44 -4.95
C LYS A 64 -10.11 2.11 -5.64
N PRO A 65 -10.32 3.21 -6.38
CA PRO A 65 -9.23 3.96 -6.96
C PRO A 65 -8.32 4.54 -5.86
N TYR A 66 -7.07 4.78 -6.20
CA TYR A 66 -6.17 5.57 -5.38
C TYR A 66 -6.70 7.00 -5.30
N ASP A 67 -6.40 7.67 -4.19
CA ASP A 67 -6.73 9.08 -4.06
C ASP A 67 -5.75 9.91 -4.91
N ILE A 68 -6.19 10.27 -6.11
CA ILE A 68 -5.41 11.07 -7.06
C ILE A 68 -5.39 12.55 -6.63
N GLU A 69 -6.30 13.00 -5.75
CA GLU A 69 -6.34 14.39 -5.29
C GLU A 69 -5.06 14.77 -4.53
N VAL A 70 -4.54 13.83 -3.75
CA VAL A 70 -3.24 13.95 -3.06
C VAL A 70 -2.08 14.15 -4.06
N LEU A 71 -2.11 13.48 -5.22
CA LEU A 71 -1.07 13.59 -6.24
C LEU A 71 -1.19 14.88 -7.06
N LYS A 72 -2.41 15.36 -7.29
CA LYS A 72 -2.66 16.60 -8.05
C LYS A 72 -2.05 17.81 -7.35
N HIS A 73 -2.22 17.93 -6.03
CA HIS A 73 -1.61 19.01 -5.25
C HIS A 73 -0.06 18.97 -5.22
N LEU A 74 0.55 17.80 -5.42
CA LEU A 74 2.01 17.67 -5.48
C LEU A 74 2.57 18.07 -6.85
N CYS A 75 1.85 17.79 -7.95
CA CYS A 75 2.28 18.25 -9.27
C CYS A 75 2.03 19.76 -9.48
N ASP A 76 0.97 20.34 -8.90
CA ASP A 76 0.64 21.77 -9.06
C ASP A 76 1.66 22.71 -8.36
N ASN A 77 2.42 22.21 -7.37
CA ASN A 77 3.47 22.97 -6.67
C ASN A 77 4.90 22.65 -7.16
N ALA A 78 5.07 21.69 -8.08
CA ALA A 78 6.37 21.24 -8.58
C ALA A 78 6.65 21.70 -10.02
N MET A 79 6.19 22.90 -10.37
CA MET A 79 6.39 23.51 -11.69
C MET A 79 7.80 24.10 -11.87
N ASP A 80 8.81 23.55 -11.19
CA ASP A 80 10.23 23.80 -11.43
C ASP A 80 10.93 22.48 -11.83
N SER A 81 10.82 22.21 -13.13
CA SER A 81 11.87 21.66 -14.02
C SER A 81 12.49 20.26 -13.84
N ILE A 82 12.07 19.37 -12.92
CA ILE A 82 12.67 18.01 -12.87
C ILE A 82 11.69 16.83 -12.93
N PHE A 83 10.42 16.99 -12.60
CA PHE A 83 9.46 15.88 -12.69
C PHE A 83 8.50 16.08 -13.86
N HIS A 84 8.75 15.36 -14.95
CA HIS A 84 7.70 15.01 -15.90
C HIS A 84 6.62 14.26 -15.10
N CYS A 85 5.56 14.96 -14.70
CA CYS A 85 4.36 14.39 -14.12
C CYS A 85 3.76 13.50 -15.21
N LYS A 86 4.20 12.24 -15.28
CA LYS A 86 3.69 11.23 -16.20
C LYS A 86 2.27 10.93 -15.70
N LYS A 87 1.29 11.66 -16.24
CA LYS A 87 -0.12 11.25 -16.21
C LYS A 87 -0.14 9.78 -16.62
N LEU A 88 -0.60 8.94 -15.71
CA LEU A 88 -1.00 7.58 -16.04
C LEU A 88 -2.07 7.61 -17.14
#